data_AF-A0A6S5JWP0-F1
#
_entry.id   AF-A0A6S5JWP0-F1
#
_cell.length_a   1.000
_cell.length_b   1.000
_cell.length_c   1.000
_cell.angle_alpha   90.00
_cell.angle_beta   90.00
_cell.angle_gamma   90.00
#
_symmetry.space_group_name_H-M   'P 1'
#
loop_
_entity.id
_entity.type
_entity.pdbx_description
1 polymer ?
#
loop_
_entity_poly.entity_id
_entity_poly.type
_entity_poly.pdbx_seq_one_letter_code
_entity_poly.pdbx_strand_id
1 'polypeptide(L)'
;MTDFEKDNVKQLVARLKEIQKQSDVTIPGWMLDENRYGKGSLTLEEQHEWAQTVVQSMRGTVALLYLISCENRWGLRDGQYQFKTEEFTFGLTRELIENLLIKHVECALIEHKPEERYLAVYQFYYANDQRLKEVGHSWFAEFLDEIFVDLAAQLRTGKTMPANHVLH
;
A
#
# COMPACT_ATOMS: atom_id res chain seq x y z
N MET A 1 31.56 -9.24 4.93
CA MET A 1 30.75 -9.66 3.77
C MET A 1 31.54 -10.66 2.95
N THR A 2 31.02 -11.88 2.80
CA THR A 2 31.61 -12.95 1.99
C THR A 2 31.51 -12.62 0.50
N ASP A 3 32.26 -13.32 -0.36
CA ASP A 3 32.17 -13.09 -1.80
C ASP A 3 30.81 -13.50 -2.38
N PHE A 4 30.16 -14.50 -1.79
CA PHE A 4 28.78 -14.88 -2.11
C PHE A 4 27.78 -13.76 -1.79
N GLU A 5 27.93 -13.09 -0.64
CA GLU A 5 27.07 -11.95 -0.27
C GLU A 5 27.27 -10.76 -1.22
N LYS A 6 28.50 -10.49 -1.66
CA LYS A 6 28.77 -9.43 -2.65
C LYS A 6 28.09 -9.69 -3.98
N ASP A 7 28.10 -10.94 -4.45
CA ASP A 7 27.45 -11.30 -5.71
C ASP A 7 25.92 -11.23 -5.59
N ASN A 8 25.34 -11.58 -4.45
CA ASN A 8 23.91 -11.36 -4.19
C ASN A 8 23.54 -9.86 -4.19
N VAL A 9 24.37 -9.01 -3.58
CA VAL A 9 24.15 -7.54 -3.59
C VAL A 9 24.19 -7.00 -5.02
N LYS A 10 25.17 -7.42 -5.84
CA LYS A 10 25.24 -7.05 -7.26
C LYS A 10 23.98 -7.43 -8.02
N GLN A 11 23.51 -8.66 -7.83
CA GLN A 11 22.29 -9.14 -8.48
C GLN A 11 21.05 -8.35 -8.04
N LEU A 12 20.94 -8.04 -6.74
CA LEU A 12 19.86 -7.24 -6.21
C LEU A 12 19.86 -5.82 -6.81
N VAL A 13 21.01 -5.14 -6.79
CA VAL A 13 21.16 -3.80 -7.36
C VAL A 13 20.85 -3.80 -8.86
N ALA A 14 21.30 -4.81 -9.61
CA ALA A 14 20.96 -4.94 -11.02
C ALA A 14 19.45 -5.07 -11.26
N ARG A 15 18.75 -5.85 -10.42
CA ARG A 15 17.28 -5.97 -10.49
C ARG A 15 16.58 -4.65 -10.16
N LEU A 16 17.04 -3.94 -9.12
CA LEU A 16 16.49 -2.62 -8.78
C LEU A 16 16.65 -1.64 -9.95
N LYS A 17 17.84 -1.59 -10.56
CA LYS A 17 18.10 -0.76 -11.76
C LYS A 17 17.17 -1.13 -12.92
N GLU A 18 16.85 -2.40 -13.10
CA GLU A 18 15.94 -2.83 -14.16
C GLU A 18 14.49 -2.43 -13.86
N ILE A 19 14.03 -2.62 -12.62
CA ILE A 19 12.70 -2.17 -12.18
C ILE A 19 12.54 -0.66 -12.43
N GLN A 20 13.54 0.14 -12.07
CA GLN A 20 13.51 1.60 -12.27
C GLN A 20 13.46 2.00 -13.75
N LYS A 21 13.95 1.17 -14.69
CA LYS A 21 13.83 1.43 -16.13
C LYS A 21 12.47 1.06 -16.69
N GLN A 22 11.82 0.06 -16.11
CA GLN A 22 10.59 -0.53 -16.62
C GLN A 22 9.33 -0.01 -15.93
N SER A 23 9.48 0.81 -14.89
CA SER A 23 8.36 1.31 -14.08
C SER A 23 8.60 2.75 -13.65
N ASP A 24 7.53 3.42 -13.23
CA ASP A 24 7.58 4.78 -12.68
C ASP A 24 8.09 4.83 -11.23
N VAL A 25 8.64 3.73 -10.72
CA VAL A 25 9.16 3.66 -9.34
C VAL A 25 10.52 4.35 -9.26
N THR A 26 10.60 5.35 -8.40
CA THR A 26 11.87 6.01 -8.07
C THR A 26 12.56 5.25 -6.94
N ILE A 27 13.75 4.72 -7.24
CA ILE A 27 14.57 3.99 -6.27
C ILE A 27 15.65 4.95 -5.73
N PRO A 28 15.81 5.08 -4.41
CA PRO A 28 16.83 5.92 -3.80
C PRO A 28 18.23 5.55 -4.26
N GLY A 29 19.08 6.56 -4.51
CA GLY A 29 20.42 6.34 -5.05
C GLY A 29 21.30 5.43 -4.19
N TRP A 30 21.16 5.51 -2.87
CA TRP A 30 21.91 4.66 -1.94
C TRP A 30 21.49 3.18 -2.01
N MET A 31 20.25 2.86 -2.41
CA MET A 31 19.81 1.47 -2.64
C MET A 31 20.43 0.87 -3.91
N LEU A 32 20.90 1.73 -4.82
CA LEU A 32 21.56 1.35 -6.08
C LEU A 32 23.09 1.33 -5.96
N ASP A 33 23.63 1.72 -4.81
CA ASP A 33 25.05 1.65 -4.50
C ASP A 33 25.39 0.32 -3.82
N GLU A 34 26.04 -0.58 -4.57
CA GLU A 34 26.54 -1.87 -4.07
C GLU A 34 27.45 -1.71 -2.85
N ASN A 35 28.17 -0.59 -2.73
CA ASN A 35 29.11 -0.33 -1.65
C ASN A 35 28.43 0.19 -0.38
N ARG A 36 27.14 0.54 -0.42
CA ARG A 36 26.35 0.97 0.73
C ARG A 36 25.93 -0.22 1.60
N TYR A 37 25.74 -1.38 0.99
CA TYR A 37 25.28 -2.60 1.67
C TYR A 37 26.31 -3.08 2.70
N GLY A 38 25.82 -3.40 3.91
CA GLY A 38 26.65 -3.85 5.02
C GLY A 38 27.48 -2.76 5.69
N LYS A 39 27.35 -1.48 5.30
CA LYS A 39 28.04 -0.36 5.95
C LYS A 39 27.14 0.38 6.94
N GLY A 40 27.11 -0.09 8.19
CA GLY A 40 26.33 0.54 9.25
C GLY A 40 24.82 0.49 9.03
N SER A 41 24.09 1.11 9.94
CA SER A 41 22.63 1.20 9.89
C SER A 41 22.15 2.24 8.86
N LEU A 42 20.88 2.16 8.46
CA LEU A 42 20.25 3.21 7.68
C LEU A 42 20.08 4.46 8.53
N THR A 43 20.40 5.62 7.96
CA THR A 43 20.05 6.92 8.55
C THR A 43 18.54 7.08 8.57
N LEU A 44 18.03 8.02 9.36
CA LEU A 44 16.59 8.31 9.38
C LEU A 44 16.08 8.74 8.00
N GLU A 45 16.85 9.55 7.28
CA GLU A 45 16.53 9.97 5.92
C GLU A 45 16.44 8.78 4.96
N GLU A 46 17.44 7.88 4.98
CA GLU A 46 17.42 6.67 4.16
C GLU A 46 16.21 5.76 4.50
N GLN A 47 15.82 5.68 5.78
CA GLN A 47 14.62 4.94 6.19
C GLN A 47 13.34 5.57 5.62
N HIS A 48 13.21 6.89 5.63
CA HIS A 48 12.07 7.57 5.04
C HIS A 48 12.01 7.42 3.52
N GLU A 49 13.14 7.56 2.83
CA GLU A 49 13.22 7.37 1.38
C GLU A 49 12.81 5.95 1.00
N TRP A 50 13.33 4.94 1.72
CA TRP A 50 12.93 3.56 1.51
C TRP A 50 11.43 3.34 1.76
N ALA A 51 10.90 3.89 2.85
CA ALA A 51 9.49 3.75 3.21
C ALA A 51 8.58 4.35 2.12
N GLN A 52 8.94 5.52 1.60
CA GLN A 52 8.20 6.16 0.52
C GLN A 52 8.17 5.32 -0.75
N THR A 53 9.30 4.69 -1.12
CA THR A 53 9.38 3.81 -2.30
C THR A 53 8.56 2.53 -2.10
N VAL A 54 8.66 1.87 -0.94
CA VAL A 54 8.02 0.56 -0.73
C VAL A 54 6.51 0.67 -0.53
N VAL A 55 6.02 1.74 0.10
CA VAL A 55 4.59 1.96 0.38
C VAL A 55 3.76 1.95 -0.90
N GLN A 56 4.29 2.49 -2.00
CA GLN A 56 3.61 2.44 -3.30
C GLN A 56 3.33 1.00 -3.76
N SER A 57 4.32 0.11 -3.64
CA SER A 57 4.14 -1.31 -3.98
C SER A 57 3.20 -2.03 -3.02
N MET A 58 3.27 -1.73 -1.72
CA MET A 58 2.37 -2.32 -0.72
C MET A 58 0.92 -1.92 -0.98
N ARG A 59 0.66 -0.62 -1.21
CA ARG A 59 -0.66 -0.10 -1.59
C ARG A 59 -1.21 -0.82 -2.81
N GLY A 60 -0.42 -0.92 -3.88
CA GLY A 60 -0.84 -1.60 -5.10
C GLY A 60 -1.15 -3.09 -4.88
N THR A 61 -0.35 -3.77 -4.06
CA THR A 61 -0.58 -5.17 -3.69
C THR A 61 -1.90 -5.33 -2.96
N VAL A 62 -2.16 -4.47 -1.98
CA VAL A 62 -3.39 -4.52 -1.19
C VAL A 62 -4.62 -4.20 -2.04
N ALA A 63 -4.53 -3.21 -2.93
CA ALA A 63 -5.60 -2.90 -3.87
C ALA A 63 -5.94 -4.10 -4.79
N LEU A 64 -4.92 -4.79 -5.31
CA LEU A 64 -5.11 -6.00 -6.11
C LEU A 64 -5.74 -7.14 -5.31
N LEU A 65 -5.25 -7.40 -4.10
CA LEU A 65 -5.80 -8.44 -3.22
C LEU A 65 -7.28 -8.16 -2.89
N TYR A 66 -7.63 -6.89 -2.69
CA TYR A 66 -9.02 -6.51 -2.47
C TYR A 66 -9.89 -6.75 -3.71
N LEU A 67 -9.42 -6.41 -4.92
CA LEU A 67 -10.15 -6.71 -6.16
C LEU A 67 -10.41 -8.21 -6.32
N ILE A 68 -9.40 -9.06 -6.06
CA ILE A 68 -9.55 -10.51 -6.08
C ILE A 68 -10.59 -10.96 -5.05
N SER A 69 -10.56 -10.39 -3.84
CA SER A 69 -11.57 -10.66 -2.81
C SER A 69 -12.98 -10.28 -3.28
N CYS A 70 -13.15 -9.14 -3.93
CA CYS A 70 -14.43 -8.70 -4.49
C CYS A 70 -14.93 -9.63 -5.61
N GLU A 71 -14.05 -10.05 -6.50
CA GLU A 71 -14.38 -11.04 -7.54
C GLU A 71 -14.83 -12.36 -6.92
N ASN A 72 -14.12 -12.87 -5.92
CA ASN A 72 -14.50 -14.10 -5.22
C ASN A 72 -15.87 -13.99 -4.53
N ARG A 73 -16.23 -12.81 -4.02
CA ARG A 73 -17.49 -12.58 -3.30
C ARG A 73 -18.68 -12.29 -4.23
N TRP A 74 -18.48 -11.54 -5.30
CA TRP A 74 -19.56 -10.99 -6.11
C TRP A 74 -19.44 -11.25 -7.62
N GLY A 75 -18.36 -11.89 -8.05
CA GLY A 75 -18.03 -12.08 -9.46
C GLY A 75 -17.70 -10.78 -10.19
N LEU A 76 -17.47 -10.92 -11.50
CA LEU A 76 -17.29 -9.80 -12.41
C LEU A 76 -18.62 -9.41 -13.06
N ARG A 77 -18.80 -8.11 -13.32
CA ARG A 77 -19.92 -7.58 -14.11
C ARG A 77 -19.39 -6.96 -15.38
N ASP A 78 -19.79 -7.51 -16.53
CA ASP A 78 -19.29 -7.09 -17.84
C ASP A 78 -17.74 -7.09 -17.91
N GLY A 79 -17.12 -8.08 -17.24
CA GLY A 79 -15.66 -8.22 -17.15
C GLY A 79 -14.96 -7.24 -16.18
N GLN A 80 -15.72 -6.44 -15.42
CA GLN A 80 -15.19 -5.47 -14.46
C GLN A 80 -15.42 -5.92 -13.01
N TYR A 81 -14.49 -5.57 -12.12
CA TYR A 81 -14.67 -5.75 -10.68
C TYR A 81 -15.77 -4.81 -10.17
N GLN A 82 -16.47 -5.25 -9.13
CA GLN A 82 -17.55 -4.48 -8.53
C GLN A 82 -17.47 -4.53 -7.00
N PHE A 83 -17.96 -3.46 -6.37
CA PHE A 83 -18.35 -3.45 -4.97
C PHE A 83 -19.86 -3.59 -4.88
N LYS A 84 -20.36 -4.46 -4.00
CA LYS A 84 -21.79 -4.71 -3.85
C LYS A 84 -22.22 -4.81 -2.39
N THR A 85 -23.23 -4.03 -2.05
CA THR A 85 -24.01 -4.15 -0.81
C THR A 85 -25.49 -4.37 -1.18
N GLU A 86 -26.37 -4.44 -0.17
CA GLU A 86 -27.81 -4.47 -0.42
C GLU A 86 -28.32 -3.17 -1.08
N GLU A 87 -27.68 -2.04 -0.77
CA GLU A 87 -28.11 -0.70 -1.23
C GLU A 87 -27.34 -0.18 -2.44
N PHE A 88 -26.07 -0.59 -2.61
CA PHE A 88 -25.15 0.01 -3.58
C PHE A 88 -24.47 -1.04 -4.46
N THR A 89 -24.26 -0.71 -5.73
CA THR A 89 -23.38 -1.47 -6.61
C THR A 89 -22.63 -0.50 -7.52
N PHE A 90 -21.32 -0.55 -7.52
CA PHE A 90 -20.48 0.27 -8.41
C PHE A 90 -19.21 -0.47 -8.83
N GLY A 91 -18.65 -0.05 -9.96
CA GLY A 91 -17.41 -0.62 -10.50
C GLY A 91 -16.20 -0.25 -9.65
N LEU A 92 -15.28 -1.19 -9.50
CA LEU A 92 -13.99 -0.98 -8.84
C LEU A 92 -12.87 -1.04 -9.87
N THR A 93 -11.92 -0.11 -9.73
CA THR A 93 -10.63 -0.19 -10.40
C THR A 93 -9.53 -0.17 -9.36
N ARG A 94 -8.37 -0.69 -9.72
CA ARG A 94 -7.17 -0.61 -8.86
C ARG A 94 -6.86 0.84 -8.51
N GLU A 95 -6.89 1.73 -9.49
CA GLU A 95 -6.63 3.17 -9.32
C GLU A 95 -7.61 3.82 -8.32
N LEU A 96 -8.90 3.48 -8.38
CA LEU A 96 -9.90 3.99 -7.42
C LEU A 96 -9.53 3.61 -5.99
N ILE A 97 -9.17 2.34 -5.75
CA ILE A 97 -8.80 1.84 -4.43
C ILE A 97 -7.49 2.49 -3.96
N GLU A 98 -6.48 2.59 -4.82
CA GLU A 98 -5.22 3.24 -4.48
C GLU A 98 -5.42 4.72 -4.11
N ASN A 99 -6.21 5.47 -4.87
CA ASN A 99 -6.51 6.87 -4.59
C ASN A 99 -7.27 7.05 -3.28
N LEU A 100 -8.23 6.16 -2.99
CA LEU A 100 -8.95 6.14 -1.73
C LEU A 100 -8.00 5.90 -0.54
N LEU A 101 -7.09 4.94 -0.66
CA LEU A 101 -6.08 4.67 0.36
C LEU A 101 -5.15 5.87 0.59
N ILE A 102 -4.64 6.47 -0.48
CA ILE A 102 -3.83 7.69 -0.37
C ILE A 102 -4.60 8.76 0.41
N LYS A 103 -5.83 9.06 -0.02
CA LYS A 103 -6.56 10.21 0.47
C LYS A 103 -7.07 10.05 1.90
N HIS A 104 -7.60 8.88 2.24
CA HIS A 104 -8.29 8.66 3.51
C HIS A 104 -7.46 7.95 4.57
N VAL A 105 -6.36 7.31 4.17
CA VAL A 105 -5.54 6.52 5.09
C VAL A 105 -4.13 7.08 5.15
N GLU A 106 -3.41 7.12 4.03
CA GLU A 106 -2.00 7.51 4.03
C GLU A 106 -1.81 8.98 4.41
N CYS A 107 -2.59 9.89 3.81
CA CYS A 107 -2.56 11.30 4.18
C CYS A 107 -2.92 11.49 5.66
N ALA A 108 -3.95 10.82 6.15
CA ALA A 108 -4.37 10.91 7.55
C ALA A 108 -3.25 10.43 8.50
N LEU A 109 -2.59 9.32 8.18
CA LEU A 109 -1.45 8.80 8.95
C LEU A 109 -0.27 9.79 8.97
N ILE A 110 0.06 10.38 7.83
CA ILE A 110 1.14 11.38 7.73
C ILE A 110 0.79 12.63 8.53
N GLU A 111 -0.45 13.10 8.47
CA GLU A 111 -0.93 14.26 9.23
C GLU A 111 -0.90 14.00 10.74
N HIS A 112 -1.28 12.80 11.19
CA HIS A 112 -1.28 12.43 12.61
C HIS A 112 0.14 12.13 13.16
N LYS A 113 1.06 11.66 12.29
CA LYS A 113 2.43 11.31 12.66
C LYS A 113 3.44 11.99 11.72
N PRO A 114 3.56 13.33 11.79
CA PRO A 114 4.37 14.10 10.84
C PRO A 114 5.87 13.80 10.91
N GLU A 115 6.38 13.32 12.04
CA GLU A 115 7.77 12.90 12.19
C GLU A 115 8.04 11.52 11.55
N GLU A 116 7.07 10.61 11.61
CA GLU A 116 7.22 9.26 11.04
C GLU A 116 6.92 9.25 9.52
N ARG A 117 6.00 10.09 9.05
CA ARG A 117 5.62 10.23 7.63
C ARG A 117 5.31 8.85 7.00
N TYR A 118 6.00 8.49 5.92
CA TYR A 118 5.83 7.21 5.24
C TYR A 118 6.23 5.99 6.06
N LEU A 119 6.99 6.13 7.15
CA LEU A 119 7.25 5.02 8.07
C LEU A 119 5.95 4.59 8.78
N ALA A 120 5.11 5.53 9.19
CA ALA A 120 3.80 5.22 9.76
C ALA A 120 2.89 4.51 8.76
N VAL A 121 2.93 4.94 7.49
CA VAL A 121 2.17 4.29 6.40
C VAL A 121 2.68 2.88 6.12
N TYR A 122 4.00 2.69 6.09
CA TYR A 122 4.62 1.38 5.98
C TYR A 122 4.16 0.45 7.11
N GLN A 123 4.23 0.92 8.36
CA GLN A 123 3.82 0.15 9.54
C GLN A 123 2.36 -0.29 9.46
N PHE A 124 1.47 0.59 8.97
CA PHE A 124 0.06 0.28 8.77
C PHE A 124 -0.14 -0.90 7.82
N TYR A 125 0.48 -0.87 6.63
CA TYR A 125 0.38 -1.98 5.68
C TYR A 125 1.08 -3.25 6.18
N TYR A 126 2.23 -3.10 6.86
CA TYR A 126 2.98 -4.20 7.41
C TYR A 126 2.20 -4.93 8.50
N ALA A 127 1.49 -4.21 9.37
CA ALA A 127 0.64 -4.80 10.40
C ALA A 127 -0.46 -5.70 9.80
N ASN A 128 -1.02 -5.33 8.65
CA ASN A 128 -1.97 -6.19 7.93
C ASN A 128 -1.31 -7.48 7.42
N ASP A 129 -0.14 -7.39 6.79
CA ASP A 129 0.59 -8.55 6.27
C ASP A 129 0.99 -9.53 7.40
N GLN A 130 1.44 -9.00 8.55
CA GLN A 130 1.75 -9.85 9.71
C GLN A 130 0.51 -10.60 10.20
N ARG A 131 -0.63 -9.91 10.35
CA ARG A 131 -1.86 -10.55 10.81
C ARG A 131 -2.36 -11.62 9.83
N LEU A 132 -2.26 -11.37 8.52
CA LEU A 132 -2.58 -12.37 7.51
C LEU A 132 -1.70 -13.63 7.65
N LYS A 133 -0.41 -13.46 7.93
CA LYS A 133 0.52 -14.58 8.14
C LYS A 133 0.24 -15.36 9.43
N GLU A 134 -0.13 -14.66 10.50
CA GLU A 134 -0.35 -15.27 11.82
C GLU A 134 -1.68 -16.00 11.94
N VAL A 135 -2.77 -15.38 11.48
CA VAL A 135 -4.14 -15.89 11.70
C VAL A 135 -4.90 -16.22 10.40
N GLY A 136 -4.25 -16.11 9.24
CA GLY A 136 -4.85 -16.42 7.94
C GLY A 136 -5.94 -15.45 7.50
N HIS A 137 -6.14 -14.36 8.24
CA HIS A 137 -7.21 -13.40 8.02
C HIS A 137 -6.63 -11.98 7.86
N SER A 138 -6.98 -11.33 6.76
CA SER A 138 -6.64 -9.94 6.46
C SER A 138 -7.82 -9.05 6.83
N TRP A 139 -7.65 -8.20 7.84
CA TRP A 139 -8.66 -7.21 8.26
C TRP A 139 -8.88 -6.12 7.19
N PHE A 140 -7.94 -5.99 6.25
CA PHE A 140 -7.97 -4.92 5.25
C PHE A 140 -9.20 -4.95 4.33
N ALA A 141 -9.75 -6.13 4.04
CA ALA A 141 -10.91 -6.23 3.15
C ALA A 141 -12.16 -5.66 3.83
N GLU A 142 -12.38 -6.00 5.10
CA GLU A 142 -13.47 -5.46 5.92
C GLU A 142 -13.32 -3.95 6.09
N PHE A 143 -12.11 -3.48 6.38
CA PHE A 143 -11.80 -2.05 6.46
C PHE A 143 -12.11 -1.29 5.17
N LEU A 144 -11.75 -1.84 4.00
CA LEU A 144 -12.09 -1.22 2.72
C LEU A 144 -13.59 -1.24 2.46
N ASP A 145 -14.28 -2.33 2.78
CA ASP A 145 -15.74 -2.40 2.64
C ASP A 145 -16.42 -1.28 3.45
N GLU A 146 -15.99 -1.05 4.69
CA GLU A 146 -16.50 0.03 5.56
C GLU A 146 -16.29 1.42 4.93
N ILE A 147 -15.09 1.73 4.43
CA ILE A 147 -14.86 3.02 3.76
C ILE A 147 -15.75 3.17 2.53
N PHE A 148 -15.93 2.11 1.74
CA PHE A 148 -16.77 2.15 0.54
C PHE A 148 -18.26 2.33 0.88
N VAL A 149 -18.75 1.70 1.95
CA VAL A 149 -20.11 1.91 2.47
C VAL A 149 -20.31 3.37 2.86
N ASP A 150 -19.39 3.93 3.63
CA ASP A 150 -19.46 5.31 4.09
C ASP A 150 -19.42 6.31 2.94
N LEU A 151 -18.53 6.08 1.97
CA LEU A 151 -18.41 6.91 0.78
C LEU A 151 -19.69 6.84 -0.06
N ALA A 152 -20.28 5.65 -0.24
CA ALA A 152 -21.53 5.49 -0.99
C ALA A 152 -22.72 6.18 -0.30
N ALA A 153 -22.83 6.05 1.03
CA ALA A 153 -23.87 6.73 1.81
C ALA A 153 -23.76 8.27 1.71
N GLN A 154 -22.53 8.78 1.65
CA GLN A 154 -22.24 10.20 1.49
C GLN A 154 -22.57 10.73 0.11
N LEU A 155 -22.17 10.01 -0.94
CA LEU A 155 -22.53 10.35 -2.32
C LEU A 155 -24.05 10.39 -2.51
N ARG A 156 -24.80 9.50 -1.83
CA ARG A 156 -26.27 9.52 -1.82
C ARG A 156 -26.85 10.75 -1.11
N THR A 157 -26.25 11.16 0.01
CA THR A 157 -26.80 12.22 0.88
C THR A 157 -26.26 13.62 0.56
N GLY A 158 -25.23 13.72 -0.30
CA GLY A 158 -24.57 14.97 -0.65
C GLY A 158 -23.71 15.57 0.48
N LYS A 159 -23.35 14.78 1.49
CA LYS A 159 -22.51 15.22 2.63
C LYS A 159 -21.06 14.71 2.47
N THR A 160 -20.08 15.48 2.95
CA THR A 160 -18.64 15.11 2.92
C THR A 160 -18.22 14.27 4.13
N MET A 161 -17.18 13.42 3.96
CA MET A 161 -16.63 12.56 5.03
C MET A 161 -16.25 13.39 6.26
N PRO A 162 -16.57 12.97 7.49
CA PRO A 162 -15.86 13.47 8.65
C PRO A 162 -14.39 13.05 8.51
N ALA A 163 -13.46 13.99 8.68
CA ALA A 163 -12.03 13.82 8.42
C ALA A 163 -11.33 12.76 9.29
N ASN A 164 -12.04 12.10 10.20
CA ASN A 164 -11.48 11.17 11.17
C ASN A 164 -12.31 9.88 11.19
N HIS A 165 -11.96 8.91 10.36
CA HIS A 165 -12.07 7.53 10.82
C HIS A 165 -10.94 7.35 11.83
N VAL A 166 -11.30 7.41 13.11
CA VAL A 166 -10.35 7.23 14.21
C VAL A 166 -9.80 5.82 14.06
N LEU A 167 -8.54 5.72 13.61
CA LEU A 167 -7.72 4.53 13.78
C LEU A 167 -7.57 4.31 15.28
N HIS A 168 -8.41 3.44 15.84
CA HIS A 168 -8.26 2.93 17.20
C HIS A 168 -7.27 1.77 17.22
#